data_AF-A0A2D6CWR2-F1
#
_entry.id   AF-A0A2D6CWR2-F1
#
_cell.length_a   1.000
_cell.length_b   1.000
_cell.length_c   1.000
_cell.angle_alpha   90.00
_cell.angle_beta   90.00
_cell.angle_gamma   90.00
#
_symmetry.space_group_name_H-M   'P 1'
#
loop_
_entity.id
_entity.type
_entity.pdbx_description
1 polymer ?
#
loop_
_entity_poly.entity_id
_entity_poly.type
_entity_poly.pdbx_seq_one_letter_code
_entity_poly.pdbx_strand_id
1 'polypeptide(L)'
;MQSRRPLVVYMSSSAHSDWRDPVREAYRDDPRVRFVGPCESHGLSDAMGAPGDERPGHKLRVTQMLSKADVLLAYIPDDQYRSFNVMIEIGMAHAWGRHVLFVNEARSLDVVVGSATPYVTDSYGALDQGVRRLAELITTAPASPRKTAFAVGPPAKFEHSIYLTGSPDPRWLDAVRDRYADADEVSIVIEGGPAALAQSDIVVACRTSAEGRLFNLCVAVGYARALGKNVLFVNEGDHYSHAYDYLKPFADGCYSDIAEALRYLDYAVGIEERL
;
A
#
# COMPACT_ATOMS: atom_id res chain seq x y z
N MET A 1 -9.56 -30.18 3.41
CA MET A 1 -10.12 -28.84 3.12
C MET A 1 -8.95 -27.91 2.85
N GLN A 2 -8.88 -27.28 1.68
CA GLN A 2 -7.90 -26.19 1.47
C GLN A 2 -8.23 -25.08 2.48
N SER A 3 -7.28 -24.69 3.33
CA SER A 3 -7.49 -23.56 4.23
C SER A 3 -7.71 -22.31 3.37
N ARG A 4 -8.88 -21.70 3.48
CA ARG A 4 -9.20 -20.47 2.76
C ARG A 4 -8.30 -19.36 3.32
N ARG A 5 -7.66 -18.57 2.44
CA ARG A 5 -6.87 -17.41 2.87
C ARG A 5 -7.74 -16.43 3.67
N PRO A 6 -7.18 -15.68 4.64
CA PRO A 6 -7.93 -14.67 5.36
C PRO A 6 -8.47 -13.59 4.42
N LEU A 7 -9.65 -13.06 4.75
CA LEU A 7 -10.20 -11.85 4.15
C LEU A 7 -9.39 -10.65 4.64
N VAL A 8 -8.80 -9.90 3.71
CA VAL A 8 -8.00 -8.73 4.05
C VAL A 8 -8.88 -7.50 4.03
N VAL A 9 -8.97 -6.78 5.14
CA VAL A 9 -9.84 -5.61 5.32
C VAL A 9 -8.96 -4.38 5.54
N TYR A 10 -9.01 -3.43 4.62
CA TYR A 10 -8.36 -2.13 4.78
C TYR A 10 -9.29 -1.19 5.55
N MET A 11 -8.87 -0.74 6.73
CA MET A 11 -9.64 0.15 7.61
C MET A 11 -9.23 1.61 7.42
N SER A 12 -10.01 2.33 6.63
CA SER A 12 -9.79 3.74 6.33
C SER A 12 -10.67 4.66 7.16
N SER A 13 -10.03 5.67 7.74
CA SER A 13 -10.65 6.79 8.45
C SER A 13 -9.53 7.76 8.87
N SER A 14 -9.91 8.85 9.53
CA SER A 14 -9.00 9.69 10.32
C SER A 14 -8.11 8.83 11.24
N ALA A 15 -6.87 9.27 11.44
CA ALA A 15 -5.95 8.68 12.42
C ALA A 15 -6.21 9.19 13.85
N HIS A 16 -7.14 10.14 14.02
CA HIS A 16 -7.41 10.80 15.30
C HIS A 16 -8.52 10.14 16.13
N SER A 17 -8.89 8.89 15.82
CA SER A 17 -9.93 8.15 16.54
C SER A 17 -9.57 6.67 16.72
N ASP A 18 -10.07 6.09 17.81
CA ASP A 18 -9.83 4.73 18.30
C ASP A 18 -10.85 3.70 17.79
N TRP A 19 -11.74 4.09 16.87
CA TRP A 19 -12.85 3.24 16.38
C TRP A 19 -12.41 1.87 15.83
N ARG A 20 -11.14 1.75 15.40
CA ARG A 20 -10.56 0.51 14.88
C ARG A 20 -10.30 -0.51 15.99
N ASP A 21 -10.02 -0.06 17.20
CA ASP A 21 -9.65 -0.91 18.33
C ASP A 21 -10.76 -1.89 18.72
N PRO A 22 -12.03 -1.48 18.93
CA PRO A 22 -13.10 -2.43 19.21
C PRO A 22 -13.37 -3.37 18.03
N VAL A 23 -13.14 -2.94 16.78
CA VAL A 23 -13.26 -3.81 15.60
C VAL A 23 -12.16 -4.86 15.61
N ARG A 24 -10.90 -4.49 15.83
CA ARG A 24 -9.78 -5.44 15.95
C ARG A 24 -9.97 -6.40 17.11
N GLU A 25 -10.41 -5.89 18.26
CA GLU A 25 -10.63 -6.70 19.46
C GLU A 25 -11.62 -7.82 19.22
N ALA A 26 -12.72 -7.53 18.51
CA ALA A 26 -13.77 -8.50 18.21
C ALA A 26 -13.28 -9.70 17.36
N TYR A 27 -12.16 -9.56 16.66
CA TYR A 27 -11.63 -10.55 15.72
C TYR A 27 -10.16 -10.89 15.98
N ARG A 28 -9.60 -10.53 17.14
CA ARG A 28 -8.17 -10.71 17.46
C ARG A 28 -7.66 -12.12 17.16
N ASP A 29 -8.47 -13.12 17.52
CA ASP A 29 -8.14 -14.55 17.39
C ASP A 29 -8.83 -15.22 16.18
N ASP A 30 -9.44 -14.45 15.27
CA ASP A 30 -10.15 -15.00 14.12
C ASP A 30 -9.22 -15.10 12.89
N PRO A 31 -8.74 -16.30 12.52
CA PRO A 31 -7.82 -16.47 11.39
C PRO A 31 -8.48 -16.23 10.03
N ARG A 32 -9.79 -15.98 9.97
CA ARG A 32 -10.52 -15.72 8.73
C ARG A 32 -10.39 -14.28 8.26
N VAL A 33 -9.89 -13.37 9.09
CA VAL A 33 -9.77 -11.96 8.75
C VAL A 33 -8.39 -11.42 9.11
N ARG A 34 -7.91 -10.48 8.31
CA ARG A 34 -6.73 -9.68 8.58
C ARG A 34 -7.06 -8.21 8.38
N PHE A 35 -6.79 -7.38 9.37
CA PHE A 35 -6.94 -5.94 9.26
C PHE A 35 -5.62 -5.29 8.85
N VAL A 36 -5.69 -4.39 7.87
CA VAL A 36 -4.59 -3.52 7.43
C VAL A 36 -5.12 -2.10 7.29
N GLY A 37 -4.25 -1.13 7.05
CA GLY A 37 -4.68 0.27 6.95
C GLY A 37 -3.55 1.26 6.81
N PRO A 38 -3.87 2.56 6.85
CA PRO A 38 -2.86 3.61 7.00
C PRO A 38 -2.10 3.44 8.32
N CYS A 39 -0.97 4.14 8.48
CA CYS A 39 -0.30 4.20 9.77
C CYS A 39 -1.11 5.06 10.73
N GLU A 40 -1.30 4.58 11.96
CA GLU A 40 -2.10 5.26 12.98
C GLU A 40 -1.24 6.09 13.94
N SER A 41 0.07 5.84 13.99
CA SER A 41 1.00 6.70 14.72
C SER A 41 1.25 7.99 13.95
N HIS A 42 0.59 9.08 14.37
CA HIS A 42 0.66 10.38 13.68
C HIS A 42 2.11 10.88 13.51
N GLY A 43 2.93 10.79 14.55
CA GLY A 43 4.33 11.26 14.49
C GLY A 43 5.18 10.44 13.53
N LEU A 44 4.98 9.11 13.51
CA LEU A 44 5.64 8.24 12.55
C LEU A 44 5.12 8.53 11.13
N SER A 45 3.82 8.77 10.99
CA SER A 45 3.21 9.18 9.74
C SER A 45 3.94 10.43 9.18
N ASP A 46 4.01 11.50 9.96
CA ASP A 46 4.66 12.75 9.53
C ASP A 46 6.13 12.58 9.16
N ALA A 47 6.83 11.66 9.83
CA ALA A 47 8.26 11.40 9.63
C ALA A 47 8.59 10.57 8.37
N MET A 48 7.61 9.89 7.76
CA MET A 48 7.84 8.94 6.67
C MET A 48 7.49 9.52 5.28
N GLY A 49 7.68 10.82 5.07
CA GLY A 49 7.59 11.43 3.74
C GLY A 49 8.73 11.02 2.80
N ALA A 50 8.45 10.91 1.50
CA ALA A 50 9.51 10.67 0.51
C ALA A 50 10.42 11.92 0.38
N PRO A 51 11.74 11.78 0.15
CA PRO A 51 12.64 12.92 0.06
C PRO A 51 12.24 13.89 -1.05
N GLY A 52 12.13 15.18 -0.70
CA GLY A 52 11.66 16.26 -1.59
C GLY A 52 10.21 16.70 -1.34
N ASP A 53 9.41 15.92 -0.60
CA ASP A 53 8.11 16.38 -0.10
C ASP A 53 8.32 17.12 1.25
N GLU A 54 7.83 18.37 1.40
CA GLU A 54 7.84 19.08 2.70
C GLU A 54 6.88 18.45 3.75
N ARG A 55 6.05 17.48 3.34
CA ARG A 55 4.97 16.85 4.14
C ARG A 55 4.70 15.40 3.70
N PRO A 56 4.17 14.53 4.58
CA PRO A 56 4.25 13.07 4.43
C PRO A 56 3.47 12.50 3.23
N GLY A 57 4.19 11.80 2.36
CA GLY A 57 3.62 10.95 1.32
C GLY A 57 3.37 9.53 1.83
N HIS A 58 2.18 9.26 2.38
CA HIS A 58 1.71 7.89 2.69
C HIS A 58 1.32 7.06 1.47
N LYS A 59 1.56 7.63 0.29
CA LYS A 59 1.15 7.14 -1.01
C LYS A 59 1.49 5.66 -1.14
N LEU A 60 2.74 5.27 -0.84
CA LEU A 60 3.19 3.90 -1.01
C LEU A 60 2.48 2.92 -0.07
N ARG A 61 2.34 3.25 1.22
CA ARG A 61 1.65 2.38 2.18
C ARG A 61 0.18 2.19 1.80
N VAL A 62 -0.51 3.29 1.52
CA VAL A 62 -1.93 3.27 1.15
C VAL A 62 -2.14 2.43 -0.10
N THR A 63 -1.39 2.70 -1.18
CA THR A 63 -1.53 1.94 -2.43
C THR A 63 -1.16 0.48 -2.22
N GLN A 64 -0.07 0.19 -1.51
CA GLN A 64 0.38 -1.17 -1.25
C GLN A 64 -0.64 -1.98 -0.45
N MET A 65 -1.05 -1.49 0.72
CA MET A 65 -1.97 -2.21 1.60
C MET A 65 -3.36 -2.35 1.00
N LEU A 66 -3.90 -1.29 0.40
CA LEU A 66 -5.21 -1.34 -0.23
C LEU A 66 -5.23 -2.26 -1.46
N SER A 67 -4.13 -2.32 -2.23
CA SER A 67 -4.02 -3.25 -3.37
C SER A 67 -4.07 -4.73 -2.94
N LYS A 68 -3.87 -5.03 -1.66
CA LYS A 68 -3.94 -6.38 -1.09
C LYS A 68 -5.28 -6.69 -0.43
N ALA A 69 -6.10 -5.67 -0.18
CA ALA A 69 -7.35 -5.80 0.57
C ALA A 69 -8.51 -6.33 -0.27
N ASP A 70 -9.30 -7.25 0.26
CA ASP A 70 -10.55 -7.69 -0.36
C ASP A 70 -11.68 -6.67 -0.14
N VAL A 71 -11.67 -6.03 1.03
CA VAL A 71 -12.68 -5.08 1.48
C VAL A 71 -12.00 -3.78 1.91
N LEU A 72 -12.55 -2.66 1.48
CA LEU A 72 -12.30 -1.35 2.08
C LEU A 72 -13.44 -1.05 3.06
N LEU A 73 -13.13 -0.93 4.35
CA LEU A 73 -14.01 -0.32 5.35
C LEU A 73 -13.63 1.14 5.50
N ALA A 74 -14.39 2.02 4.86
CA ALA A 74 -14.21 3.47 4.86
C ALA A 74 -15.18 4.10 5.86
N TYR A 75 -14.66 4.81 6.86
CA TYR A 75 -15.46 5.42 7.92
C TYR A 75 -15.16 6.91 8.09
N ILE A 76 -16.21 7.72 8.12
CA ILE A 76 -16.15 9.14 8.45
C ILE A 76 -16.99 9.36 9.72
N PRO A 77 -16.34 9.55 10.89
CA PRO A 77 -17.02 9.64 12.19
C PRO A 77 -17.78 10.96 12.38
N ASP A 78 -17.17 12.07 11.97
CA ASP A 78 -17.69 13.40 12.25
C ASP A 78 -17.23 14.44 11.21
N ASP A 79 -17.74 15.66 11.37
CA ASP A 79 -17.52 16.78 10.45
C ASP A 79 -16.14 17.45 10.62
N GLN A 80 -15.36 17.09 11.66
CA GLN A 80 -14.07 17.73 11.95
C GLN A 80 -13.03 17.38 10.89
N TYR A 81 -13.12 16.18 10.30
CA TYR A 81 -12.12 15.66 9.37
C TYR A 81 -12.69 15.51 7.96
N ARG A 82 -12.32 16.47 7.09
CA ARG A 82 -12.52 16.35 5.64
C ARG A 82 -11.61 15.24 5.12
N SER A 83 -12.14 14.01 5.15
CA SER A 83 -11.38 12.78 4.95
C SER A 83 -11.08 12.54 3.47
N PHE A 84 -10.30 13.43 2.84
CA PHE A 84 -9.91 13.32 1.43
C PHE A 84 -9.22 11.99 1.10
N ASN A 85 -8.42 11.47 2.04
CA ASN A 85 -7.77 10.16 1.91
C ASN A 85 -8.80 9.05 1.71
N VAL A 86 -9.88 9.04 2.52
CA VAL A 86 -10.98 8.07 2.41
C VAL A 86 -11.60 8.12 1.01
N MET A 87 -11.82 9.31 0.46
CA MET A 87 -12.43 9.48 -0.86
C MET A 87 -11.51 8.98 -1.99
N ILE A 88 -10.20 9.22 -1.90
CA ILE A 88 -9.21 8.70 -2.84
C ILE A 88 -9.19 7.17 -2.79
N GLU A 89 -9.17 6.60 -1.59
CA GLU A 89 -9.15 5.16 -1.36
C GLU A 89 -10.42 4.47 -1.84
N ILE A 90 -11.61 5.09 -1.69
CA ILE A 90 -12.86 4.60 -2.29
C ILE A 90 -12.72 4.48 -3.81
N GLY A 91 -12.21 5.51 -4.48
CA GLY A 91 -12.01 5.49 -5.92
C GLY A 91 -11.04 4.40 -6.37
N MET A 92 -9.92 4.24 -5.65
CA MET A 92 -8.93 3.18 -5.91
C MET A 92 -9.52 1.79 -5.69
N ALA A 93 -10.17 1.57 -4.56
CA ALA A 93 -10.81 0.31 -4.22
C ALA A 93 -11.86 -0.09 -5.26
N HIS A 94 -12.70 0.85 -5.71
CA HIS A 94 -13.67 0.62 -6.77
C HIS A 94 -12.99 0.22 -8.10
N ALA A 95 -11.98 0.98 -8.54
CA ALA A 95 -11.27 0.70 -9.78
C ALA A 95 -10.58 -0.68 -9.78
N TRP A 96 -10.04 -1.09 -8.63
CA TRP A 96 -9.44 -2.39 -8.40
C TRP A 96 -10.45 -3.50 -8.09
N GLY A 97 -11.74 -3.21 -8.15
CA GLY A 97 -12.80 -4.18 -7.89
C GLY A 97 -12.73 -4.76 -6.49
N ARG A 98 -12.66 -3.90 -5.46
CA ARG A 98 -12.77 -4.29 -4.04
C ARG A 98 -14.18 -4.01 -3.54
N HIS A 99 -14.59 -4.75 -2.53
CA HIS A 99 -15.87 -4.46 -1.86
C HIS A 99 -15.70 -3.20 -1.01
N VAL A 100 -16.48 -2.17 -1.27
CA VAL A 100 -16.38 -0.90 -0.55
C VAL A 100 -17.54 -0.78 0.42
N LEU A 101 -17.25 -0.94 1.72
CA LEU A 101 -18.15 -0.63 2.82
C LEU A 101 -17.91 0.81 3.26
N PHE A 102 -18.85 1.70 2.99
CA PHE A 102 -18.76 3.10 3.38
C PHE A 102 -19.70 3.40 4.56
N VAL A 103 -19.17 4.04 5.59
CA VAL A 103 -19.91 4.47 6.77
C VAL A 103 -19.74 5.98 6.92
N ASN A 104 -20.83 6.73 6.85
CA ASN A 104 -20.84 8.17 7.09
C ASN A 104 -21.76 8.54 8.28
N GLU A 105 -21.16 8.88 9.41
CA GLU A 105 -21.86 9.46 10.56
C GLU A 105 -21.84 11.00 10.54
N ALA A 106 -20.91 11.59 9.77
CA ALA A 106 -20.80 13.02 9.51
C ALA A 106 -21.89 13.51 8.53
N ARG A 107 -23.12 13.66 9.03
CA ARG A 107 -24.29 14.00 8.20
C ARG A 107 -24.20 15.35 7.51
N SER A 108 -23.44 16.30 8.07
CA SER A 108 -23.23 17.58 7.39
C SER A 108 -22.49 17.42 6.05
N LEU A 109 -21.74 16.31 5.90
CA LEU A 109 -20.96 16.01 4.71
C LEU A 109 -21.73 15.19 3.67
N ASP A 110 -22.99 14.79 3.92
CA ASP A 110 -23.78 13.91 3.03
C ASP A 110 -23.77 14.37 1.56
N VAL A 111 -23.88 15.67 1.31
CA VAL A 111 -23.83 16.24 -0.06
C VAL A 111 -22.45 16.03 -0.70
N VAL A 112 -21.38 16.21 0.06
CA VAL A 112 -20.00 16.11 -0.43
C VAL A 112 -19.61 14.65 -0.66
N VAL A 113 -19.90 13.79 0.31
CA VAL A 113 -19.60 12.35 0.24
C VAL A 113 -20.56 11.62 -0.70
N GLY A 114 -21.71 12.21 -1.04
CA GLY A 114 -22.63 11.68 -2.04
C GLY A 114 -21.98 11.40 -3.40
N SER A 115 -20.89 12.10 -3.73
CA SER A 115 -20.06 11.83 -4.91
C SER A 115 -19.40 10.44 -4.92
N ALA A 116 -19.19 9.81 -3.75
CA ALA A 116 -18.68 8.45 -3.63
C ALA A 116 -19.75 7.38 -3.91
N THR A 117 -21.04 7.70 -3.83
CA THR A 117 -22.15 6.72 -3.92
C THR A 117 -22.06 5.76 -5.12
N PRO A 118 -21.67 6.20 -6.34
CA PRO A 118 -21.53 5.28 -7.48
C PRO A 118 -20.37 4.27 -7.34
N TYR A 119 -19.44 4.53 -6.42
CA TYR A 119 -18.21 3.78 -6.24
C TYR A 119 -18.26 2.83 -5.03
N VAL A 120 -19.24 2.98 -4.13
CA VAL A 120 -19.40 2.14 -2.94
C VAL A 120 -20.24 0.90 -3.24
N THR A 121 -20.00 -0.19 -2.50
CA THR A 121 -20.79 -1.42 -2.62
C THR A 121 -21.94 -1.44 -1.61
N ASP A 122 -21.65 -1.15 -0.36
CA ASP A 122 -22.65 -0.95 0.69
C ASP A 122 -22.37 0.41 1.38
N SER A 123 -23.43 1.12 1.78
CA SER A 123 -23.34 2.40 2.48
C SER A 123 -24.21 2.39 3.72
N TYR A 124 -23.66 2.89 4.83
CA TYR A 124 -24.31 2.90 6.12
C TYR A 124 -24.20 4.25 6.81
N GLY A 125 -25.16 4.49 7.68
CA GLY A 125 -25.26 5.72 8.44
C GLY A 125 -24.69 5.66 9.85
N ALA A 126 -24.25 4.48 10.28
CA ALA A 126 -23.72 4.22 11.60
C ALA A 126 -22.68 3.09 11.54
N LEU A 127 -21.64 3.18 12.36
CA LEU A 127 -20.51 2.24 12.37
C LEU A 127 -20.95 0.83 12.72
N ASP A 128 -21.89 0.67 13.66
CA ASP A 128 -22.40 -0.64 14.08
C ASP A 128 -23.04 -1.41 12.91
N GLN A 129 -23.73 -0.72 12.00
CA GLN A 129 -24.31 -1.31 10.79
C GLN A 129 -23.23 -1.78 9.82
N GLY A 130 -22.19 -0.96 9.60
CA GLY A 130 -21.04 -1.33 8.77
C GLY A 130 -20.27 -2.53 9.33
N VAL A 131 -20.06 -2.58 10.65
CA VAL A 131 -19.38 -3.69 11.33
C VAL A 131 -20.21 -4.97 11.27
N ARG A 132 -21.54 -4.90 11.41
CA ARG A 132 -22.43 -6.07 11.19
C ARG A 132 -22.30 -6.60 9.77
N ARG A 133 -22.30 -5.71 8.77
CA ARG A 133 -22.11 -6.12 7.38
C ARG A 133 -20.74 -6.76 7.15
N LEU A 134 -19.68 -6.20 7.75
CA LEU A 134 -18.36 -6.79 7.69
C LEU A 134 -18.33 -8.21 8.27
N ALA A 135 -19.03 -8.46 9.38
CA ALA A 135 -19.14 -9.80 9.97
C ALA A 135 -19.76 -10.82 8.99
N GLU A 136 -20.79 -10.42 8.26
CA GLU A 136 -21.40 -11.23 7.20
C GLU A 136 -20.40 -11.52 6.07
N LEU A 137 -19.61 -10.52 5.66
CA LEU A 137 -18.58 -10.70 4.64
C LEU A 137 -17.47 -11.65 5.10
N ILE A 138 -17.05 -11.59 6.36
CA ILE A 138 -16.02 -12.49 6.91
C ILE A 138 -16.52 -13.95 6.87
N THR A 139 -17.80 -14.18 7.15
CA THR A 139 -18.36 -15.55 7.17
C THR A 139 -18.67 -16.10 5.78
N THR A 140 -19.20 -15.28 4.88
CA THR A 140 -19.60 -15.71 3.53
C THR A 140 -18.45 -15.64 2.52
N ALA A 141 -17.50 -14.75 2.79
CA ALA A 141 -16.46 -14.23 1.91
C ALA A 141 -17.04 -13.66 0.60
N PRO A 142 -16.85 -12.34 0.35
CA PRO A 142 -17.49 -11.65 -0.77
C PRO A 142 -17.22 -12.37 -2.08
N ALA A 143 -18.25 -12.43 -2.94
CA ALA A 143 -18.04 -12.79 -4.33
C ALA A 143 -16.99 -11.83 -4.90
N SER A 144 -15.97 -12.35 -5.59
CA SER A 144 -14.95 -11.51 -6.22
C SER A 144 -15.66 -10.45 -7.06
N PRO A 145 -15.39 -9.16 -6.85
CA PRO A 145 -16.08 -8.12 -7.61
C PRO A 145 -15.78 -8.27 -9.09
N ARG A 146 -16.62 -7.62 -9.89
CA ARG A 146 -16.59 -7.67 -11.35
C ARG A 146 -15.16 -7.43 -11.85
N LYS A 147 -14.60 -8.35 -12.64
CA LYS A 147 -13.28 -8.18 -13.26
C LYS A 147 -13.27 -6.87 -14.06
N THR A 148 -12.55 -5.87 -13.58
CA THR A 148 -12.26 -4.64 -14.33
C THR A 148 -11.06 -4.88 -15.24
N ALA A 149 -10.92 -4.10 -16.30
CA ALA A 149 -9.73 -4.14 -17.16
C ALA A 149 -8.42 -3.79 -16.41
N PHE A 150 -8.54 -3.21 -15.22
CA PHE A 150 -7.46 -2.79 -14.32
C PHE A 150 -7.44 -3.58 -13.01
N ALA A 151 -8.04 -4.77 -12.98
CA ALA A 151 -8.15 -5.57 -11.77
C ALA A 151 -6.77 -6.05 -11.31
N VAL A 152 -6.16 -5.32 -10.38
CA VAL A 152 -5.19 -5.89 -9.45
C VAL A 152 -6.03 -6.81 -8.56
N GLY A 153 -5.94 -8.12 -8.74
CA GLY A 153 -6.60 -9.06 -7.84
C GLY A 153 -5.88 -9.08 -6.49
N PRO A 154 -6.58 -9.23 -5.36
CA PRO A 154 -5.91 -9.54 -4.11
C PRO A 154 -5.12 -10.85 -4.30
N PRO A 155 -3.86 -10.91 -3.87
CA PRO A 155 -3.00 -12.06 -4.10
C PRO A 155 -3.54 -13.33 -3.42
N ALA A 156 -3.02 -14.48 -3.83
CA ALA A 156 -3.39 -15.78 -3.23
C ALA A 156 -3.02 -15.89 -1.75
N LYS A 157 -2.06 -15.08 -1.29
CA LYS A 157 -1.64 -14.92 0.11
C LYS A 157 -1.34 -13.45 0.36
N PHE A 158 -1.49 -13.01 1.60
CA PHE A 158 -1.02 -11.68 1.99
C PHE A 158 0.51 -11.71 2.10
N GLU A 159 1.18 -11.40 0.99
CA GLU A 159 2.64 -11.30 0.86
C GLU A 159 2.96 -10.05 0.01
N HIS A 160 4.12 -9.46 0.27
CA HIS A 160 4.73 -8.32 -0.40
C HIS A 160 5.92 -8.81 -1.21
N SER A 161 5.87 -8.71 -2.53
CA SER A 161 6.97 -9.08 -3.40
C SER A 161 7.73 -7.84 -3.87
N ILE A 162 9.03 -7.82 -3.62
CA ILE A 162 9.91 -6.68 -3.88
C ILE A 162 10.94 -7.06 -4.94
N TYR A 163 10.93 -6.36 -6.06
CA TYR A 163 11.86 -6.57 -7.17
C TYR A 163 13.02 -5.58 -7.11
N LEU A 164 14.24 -6.09 -6.96
CA LEU A 164 15.46 -5.31 -6.96
C LEU A 164 16.06 -5.26 -8.38
N THR A 165 16.46 -4.07 -8.82
CA THR A 165 17.04 -3.84 -10.14
C THR A 165 18.08 -2.72 -10.14
N GLY A 166 18.90 -2.69 -11.18
CA GLY A 166 19.83 -1.59 -11.45
C GLY A 166 21.27 -2.03 -11.25
N SER A 167 21.89 -1.56 -10.17
CA SER A 167 23.26 -1.93 -9.82
C SER A 167 23.44 -2.26 -8.33
N PRO A 168 22.60 -3.09 -7.70
CA PRO A 168 22.78 -3.39 -6.29
C PRO A 168 24.16 -4.01 -6.06
N ASP A 169 24.98 -3.37 -5.21
CA ASP A 169 26.26 -3.93 -4.80
C ASP A 169 26.05 -5.02 -3.72
N PRO A 170 27.08 -5.80 -3.35
CA PRO A 170 26.92 -6.83 -2.31
C PRO A 170 26.42 -6.29 -0.97
N ARG A 171 26.86 -5.11 -0.53
CA ARG A 171 26.40 -4.47 0.72
C ARG A 171 24.89 -4.22 0.66
N TRP A 172 24.40 -3.75 -0.48
CA TRP A 172 22.99 -3.53 -0.75
C TRP A 172 22.18 -4.82 -0.68
N LEU A 173 22.65 -5.87 -1.37
CA LEU A 173 21.96 -7.16 -1.38
C LEU A 173 21.92 -7.78 0.01
N ASP A 174 23.01 -7.72 0.76
CA ASP A 174 23.10 -8.25 2.11
C ASP A 174 22.19 -7.45 3.06
N ALA A 175 22.21 -6.11 2.99
CA ALA A 175 21.31 -5.28 3.81
C ALA A 175 19.82 -5.57 3.57
N VAL A 176 19.40 -5.77 2.31
CA VAL A 176 18.01 -6.12 1.99
C VAL A 176 17.68 -7.54 2.48
N ARG A 177 18.57 -8.51 2.25
CA ARG A 177 18.37 -9.90 2.68
C ARG A 177 18.30 -10.02 4.19
N ASP A 178 19.24 -9.42 4.90
CA ASP A 178 19.30 -9.44 6.37
C ASP A 178 18.07 -8.77 6.97
N ARG A 179 17.61 -7.65 6.40
CA ARG A 179 16.42 -6.94 6.89
C ARG A 179 15.15 -7.77 6.75
N TYR A 180 15.00 -8.57 5.70
CA TYR A 180 13.79 -9.34 5.43
C TYR A 180 13.94 -10.86 5.63
N ALA A 181 15.04 -11.31 6.24
CA ALA A 181 15.31 -12.74 6.45
C ALA A 181 14.21 -13.42 7.28
N ASP A 182 13.69 -12.73 8.29
CA ASP A 182 12.64 -13.23 9.20
C ASP A 182 11.26 -12.62 8.91
N ALA A 183 11.10 -11.94 7.77
CA ALA A 183 9.83 -11.33 7.37
C ALA A 183 9.07 -12.28 6.43
N ASP A 184 8.32 -13.24 6.98
CA ASP A 184 7.60 -14.28 6.21
C ASP A 184 6.66 -13.73 5.13
N GLU A 185 6.19 -12.48 5.31
CA GLU A 185 5.29 -11.80 4.39
C GLU A 185 6.02 -10.98 3.32
N VAL A 186 7.35 -10.97 3.31
CA VAL A 186 8.16 -10.23 2.33
C VAL A 186 9.01 -11.20 1.53
N SER A 187 8.90 -11.12 0.21
CA SER A 187 9.75 -11.89 -0.72
C SER A 187 10.59 -10.94 -1.57
N ILE A 188 11.87 -11.28 -1.73
CA ILE A 188 12.82 -10.49 -2.52
C ILE A 188 13.14 -11.22 -3.82
N VAL A 189 13.00 -10.51 -4.95
CA VAL A 189 13.35 -10.99 -6.29
C VAL A 189 14.45 -10.10 -6.84
N ILE A 190 15.58 -10.69 -7.27
CA ILE A 190 16.73 -9.96 -7.80
C ILE A 190 16.84 -10.26 -9.29
N GLU A 191 16.71 -9.24 -10.15
CA GLU A 191 16.96 -9.32 -11.59
C GLU A 191 16.32 -10.53 -12.33
N GLY A 192 15.08 -10.89 -11.96
CA GLY A 192 14.34 -12.02 -12.54
C GLY A 192 13.71 -11.78 -13.91
N GLY A 193 14.03 -10.66 -14.58
CA GLY A 193 13.48 -10.27 -15.87
C GLY A 193 12.05 -9.70 -15.82
N PRO A 194 11.47 -9.34 -16.98
CA PRO A 194 10.19 -8.62 -17.05
C PRO A 194 9.00 -9.37 -16.44
N ALA A 195 8.95 -10.70 -16.58
CA ALA A 195 7.87 -11.50 -16.01
C ALA A 195 7.88 -11.46 -14.47
N ALA A 196 9.06 -11.54 -13.85
CA ALA A 196 9.20 -11.47 -12.40
C ALA A 196 8.89 -10.05 -11.88
N LEU A 197 9.34 -9.01 -12.59
CA LEU A 197 8.98 -7.62 -12.29
C LEU A 197 7.45 -7.43 -12.36
N ALA A 198 6.79 -7.93 -13.41
CA ALA A 198 5.35 -7.81 -13.56
C ALA A 198 4.55 -8.49 -12.43
N GLN A 199 5.11 -9.54 -11.83
CA GLN A 199 4.52 -10.25 -10.69
C GLN A 199 4.83 -9.60 -9.34
N SER A 200 5.88 -8.80 -9.24
CA SER A 200 6.22 -8.07 -8.01
C SER A 200 5.22 -6.96 -7.69
N ASP A 201 5.21 -6.50 -6.44
CA ASP A 201 4.38 -5.39 -5.99
C ASP A 201 5.12 -4.05 -6.05
N ILE A 202 6.36 -4.06 -5.57
CA ILE A 202 7.22 -2.88 -5.45
C ILE A 202 8.51 -3.12 -6.19
N VAL A 203 8.94 -2.16 -6.99
CA VAL A 203 10.26 -2.14 -7.64
C VAL A 203 11.17 -1.21 -6.87
N VAL A 204 12.29 -1.74 -6.37
CA VAL A 204 13.38 -0.94 -5.80
C VAL A 204 14.49 -0.87 -6.84
N ALA A 205 14.55 0.27 -7.52
CA ALA A 205 15.55 0.57 -8.53
C ALA A 205 16.72 1.31 -7.88
N CYS A 206 17.92 0.75 -7.95
CA CYS A 206 19.08 1.32 -7.27
C CYS A 206 20.24 1.61 -8.22
N ARG A 207 20.92 2.72 -7.97
CA ARG A 207 22.22 3.07 -8.53
C ARG A 207 23.18 3.29 -7.36
N THR A 208 24.18 2.42 -7.27
CA THR A 208 25.17 2.40 -6.18
C THR A 208 26.52 2.97 -6.59
N SER A 209 26.73 3.19 -7.88
CA SER A 209 27.96 3.72 -8.44
C SER A 209 27.69 4.90 -9.37
N ALA A 210 28.58 5.89 -9.33
CA ALA A 210 28.63 6.95 -10.30
C ALA A 210 28.96 6.42 -11.71
N GLU A 211 29.65 5.28 -11.78
CA GLU A 211 30.12 4.64 -12.99
C GLU A 211 29.07 3.69 -13.57
N GLY A 212 29.05 3.54 -14.89
CA GLY A 212 28.17 2.61 -15.59
C GLY A 212 26.90 3.24 -16.16
N ARG A 213 26.46 2.67 -17.29
CA ARG A 213 25.22 3.05 -17.97
C ARG A 213 24.15 2.00 -17.69
N LEU A 214 23.21 2.33 -16.80
CA LEU A 214 22.16 1.45 -16.30
C LEU A 214 20.89 1.57 -17.15
N PHE A 215 20.98 1.20 -18.43
CA PHE A 215 19.80 1.17 -19.30
C PHE A 215 18.74 0.19 -18.79
N ASN A 216 19.15 -0.92 -18.17
CA ASN A 216 18.28 -1.88 -17.50
C ASN A 216 17.43 -1.24 -16.40
N LEU A 217 18.01 -0.37 -15.58
CA LEU A 217 17.33 0.38 -14.54
C LEU A 217 16.23 1.27 -15.13
N CYS A 218 16.56 2.08 -16.15
CA CYS A 218 15.59 2.96 -16.80
C CYS A 218 14.44 2.18 -17.46
N VAL A 219 14.75 1.07 -18.13
CA VAL A 219 13.74 0.18 -18.73
C VAL A 219 12.84 -0.44 -17.67
N ALA A 220 13.42 -0.92 -16.56
CA ALA A 220 12.66 -1.51 -15.46
C ALA A 220 11.71 -0.50 -14.81
N VAL A 221 12.16 0.73 -14.53
CA VAL A 221 11.32 1.81 -13.99
C VAL A 221 10.18 2.14 -14.95
N GLY A 222 10.47 2.34 -16.24
CA GLY A 222 9.44 2.63 -17.24
C GLY A 222 8.41 1.51 -17.37
N TYR A 223 8.86 0.26 -17.39
CA TYR A 223 7.98 -0.91 -17.46
C TYR A 223 7.12 -1.06 -16.19
N ALA A 224 7.71 -0.89 -15.01
CA ALA A 224 7.01 -0.90 -13.74
C ALA A 224 5.88 0.14 -13.70
N ARG A 225 6.16 1.36 -14.14
CA ARG A 225 5.14 2.43 -14.19
C ARG A 225 4.04 2.18 -15.20
N ALA A 226 4.35 1.62 -16.36
CA ALA A 226 3.34 1.22 -17.34
C ALA A 226 2.39 0.15 -16.77
N LEU A 227 2.89 -0.71 -15.86
CA LEU A 227 2.10 -1.71 -15.15
C LEU A 227 1.41 -1.19 -13.87
N GLY A 228 1.58 0.10 -13.54
CA GLY A 228 1.02 0.68 -12.31
C GLY A 228 1.69 0.17 -11.03
N LYS A 229 2.94 -0.31 -11.11
CA LYS A 229 3.72 -0.74 -9.94
C LYS A 229 4.27 0.46 -9.19
N ASN A 230 4.42 0.26 -7.89
CA ASN A 230 5.12 1.21 -7.05
C ASN A 230 6.63 1.14 -7.31
N VAL A 231 7.30 2.29 -7.35
CA VAL A 231 8.73 2.39 -7.64
C VAL A 231 9.42 3.22 -6.55
N LEU A 232 10.40 2.63 -5.88
CA LEU A 232 11.37 3.35 -5.08
C LEU A 232 12.68 3.45 -5.86
N PHE A 233 13.15 4.68 -6.07
CA PHE A 233 14.43 4.93 -6.70
C PHE A 233 15.46 5.31 -5.64
N VAL A 234 16.62 4.66 -5.64
CA VAL A 234 17.72 5.00 -4.73
C VAL A 234 18.97 5.31 -5.54
N ASN A 235 19.40 6.56 -5.50
CA ASN A 235 20.63 7.05 -6.11
C ASN A 235 21.66 7.26 -5.00
N GLU A 236 22.29 6.17 -4.59
CA GLU A 236 23.22 6.13 -3.45
C GLU A 236 24.29 7.23 -3.58
N GLY A 237 24.55 7.95 -2.49
CA GLY A 237 25.58 8.99 -2.45
C GLY A 237 25.26 10.22 -3.32
N ASP A 238 24.01 10.35 -3.78
CA ASP A 238 23.51 11.42 -4.66
C ASP A 238 24.44 11.72 -5.84
N HIS A 239 24.87 10.66 -6.53
CA HIS A 239 25.71 10.80 -7.70
C HIS A 239 24.97 11.57 -8.79
N TYR A 240 25.33 12.85 -8.98
CA TYR A 240 24.73 13.70 -9.99
C TYR A 240 24.80 13.06 -11.39
N SER A 241 23.64 12.95 -12.04
CA SER A 241 23.54 12.48 -13.42
C SER A 241 22.22 12.94 -14.01
N HIS A 242 22.31 13.87 -14.97
CA HIS A 242 21.18 14.32 -15.76
C HIS A 242 20.36 13.16 -16.35
N ALA A 243 21.00 12.03 -16.68
CA ALA A 243 20.31 10.89 -17.28
C ALA A 243 19.34 10.20 -16.30
N TYR A 244 19.66 10.16 -15.01
CA TYR A 244 18.84 9.48 -14.00
C TYR A 244 17.89 10.42 -13.26
N ASP A 245 18.06 11.74 -13.38
CA ASP A 245 17.04 12.71 -12.95
C ASP A 245 15.71 12.49 -13.66
N TYR A 246 15.73 11.96 -14.89
CA TYR A 246 14.52 11.56 -15.61
C TYR A 246 13.75 10.43 -14.94
N LEU A 247 14.33 9.69 -13.99
CA LEU A 247 13.63 8.63 -13.26
C LEU A 247 12.85 9.15 -12.07
N LYS A 248 13.25 10.30 -11.49
CA LYS A 248 12.61 10.87 -10.31
C LYS A 248 11.10 11.11 -10.51
N PRO A 249 10.62 11.66 -11.64
CA PRO A 249 9.17 11.81 -11.89
C PRO A 249 8.39 10.50 -12.01
N PHE A 250 9.09 9.37 -12.19
CA PHE A 250 8.51 8.04 -12.33
C PHE A 250 8.65 7.20 -11.06
N ALA A 251 9.29 7.73 -10.01
CA ALA A 251 9.39 7.08 -8.73
C ALA A 251 8.35 7.64 -7.76
N ASP A 252 7.82 6.79 -6.88
CA ASP A 252 6.94 7.17 -5.79
C ASP A 252 7.76 7.67 -4.58
N GLY A 253 9.06 7.37 -4.53
CA GLY A 253 10.02 7.96 -3.61
C GLY A 253 11.45 7.86 -4.15
N CYS A 254 12.27 8.90 -3.89
CA CYS A 254 13.66 9.00 -4.32
C CYS A 254 14.57 9.15 -3.10
N TYR A 255 15.54 8.26 -2.92
CA TYR A 255 16.45 8.28 -1.76
C TYR A 255 17.90 8.35 -2.21
N SER A 256 18.77 8.87 -1.35
CA SER A 256 20.23 8.85 -1.54
C SER A 256 20.96 7.88 -0.61
N ASP A 257 20.22 7.24 0.30
CA ASP A 257 20.70 6.25 1.25
C ASP A 257 19.75 5.04 1.29
N ILE A 258 20.32 3.84 1.20
CA ILE A 258 19.57 2.59 1.30
C ILE A 258 18.86 2.44 2.64
N ALA A 259 19.46 2.88 3.75
CA ALA A 259 18.86 2.65 5.06
C ALA A 259 17.56 3.46 5.22
N GLU A 260 17.52 4.70 4.73
CA GLU A 260 16.29 5.48 4.63
C GLU A 260 15.25 4.85 3.70
N ALA A 261 15.68 4.37 2.53
CA ALA A 261 14.77 3.70 1.59
C ALA A 261 14.15 2.44 2.20
N LEU A 262 14.94 1.64 2.92
CA LEU A 262 14.49 0.43 3.60
C LEU A 262 13.60 0.73 4.80
N ARG A 263 13.85 1.82 5.54
CA ARG A 263 12.92 2.30 6.56
C ARG A 263 11.57 2.66 5.95
N TYR A 264 11.55 3.38 4.83
CA TYR A 264 10.28 3.69 4.14
C TYR A 264 9.59 2.45 3.58
N LEU A 265 10.36 1.47 3.13
CA LEU A 265 9.83 0.20 2.66
C LEU A 265 9.15 -0.58 3.79
N ASP A 266 9.76 -0.67 4.97
CA ASP A 266 9.14 -1.26 6.17
C ASP A 266 7.81 -0.57 6.52
N TYR A 267 7.80 0.76 6.50
CA TYR A 267 6.59 1.55 6.69
C TYR A 267 5.49 1.20 5.67
N ALA A 268 5.88 1.06 4.40
CA ALA A 268 4.97 0.73 3.30
C ALA A 268 4.42 -0.70 3.37
N VAL A 269 5.23 -1.66 3.84
CA VAL A 269 4.83 -3.07 3.99
C VAL A 269 4.28 -3.40 5.37
N GLY A 270 4.14 -2.42 6.26
CA GLY A 270 3.42 -2.58 7.53
C GLY A 270 4.24 -3.13 8.70
N ILE A 271 5.57 -3.08 8.60
CA ILE A 271 6.52 -3.54 9.61
C ILE A 271 6.89 -2.35 10.50
N GLU A 272 5.98 -1.97 11.40
CA GLU A 272 6.09 -0.75 12.20
C GLU A 272 7.00 -0.90 13.42
N GLU A 273 7.21 -2.11 13.91
CA GLU A 273 8.03 -2.39 15.10
C GLU A 273 9.52 -2.07 14.92
N ARG A 274 9.94 -1.75 13.68
CA ARG A 274 11.32 -1.41 13.30
C ARG A 274 11.53 0.08 13.05
N LEU A 275 10.52 0.92 13.30
CA LEU A 275 10.46 2.33 12.90
C LEU A 275 10.54 3.32 14.06
#